data_AF-A0A5D2S1H1-F1
#
_entry.id   AF-A0A5D2S1H1-F1
#
_cell.length_a   1.000
_cell.length_b   1.000
_cell.length_c   1.000
_cell.angle_alpha   90.00
_cell.angle_beta   90.00
_cell.angle_gamma   90.00
#
_symmetry.space_group_name_H-M   'P 1'
#
loop_
_entity.id
_entity.type
_entity.pdbx_description
1 polymer ?
#
loop_
_entity_poly.entity_id
_entity_poly.type
_entity_poly.pdbx_seq_one_letter_code
_entity_poly.pdbx_strand_id
1 'polypeptide(L)'
;MMSLLQMMKSSQLLQLPRTNLSRFLSVACKSSSPSPFASEIKTEVDRITRIINDHSFPDEPLEPTLLRHIPPVSLSSYFVESVLGRLFAAHSNGLKALEFFKYSIHHSQHAPSVGAFEKTLHILTRMRYFDKAWELMLDMQCSHPSLLSLKSMSIMLAKIAKFQSYEDTLEAFKRMETEVFAGRNFSTDEFNVLLRAFCSQREMKEARSVFLKMHSRFPTNTKTMNILLLGFKESGNVTAMELFYHEMIRRGFKPSSMTYNIRIDAYCKKGCLGDGLRLLEEMERVHCLPTLETITTLIHGAGVARNIPKARQLFDEIPKRNLQLDVGAYNAMISSLIRSKDIHSAIELMDEMERKQIEYDGVTYHTMFLGMMKLSGIEGVSELYCKMLERNFIPRTRTVDCALGDGGKKHINAANKSWREEGI
;
A
#
# COMPACT_ATOMS: atom_id res chain seq x y z
N MET A 1 33.41 -23.92 15.64
CA MET A 1 34.08 -24.95 14.81
C MET A 1 33.95 -26.38 15.37
N MET A 2 33.86 -26.58 16.70
CA MET A 2 33.65 -27.93 17.29
C MET A 2 32.17 -28.38 17.39
N SER A 3 31.17 -27.51 17.22
CA SER A 3 29.75 -27.93 17.17
C SER A 3 29.26 -28.34 15.77
N LEU A 4 30.06 -28.09 14.72
CA LEU A 4 29.76 -28.45 13.32
C LEU A 4 30.06 -29.93 13.01
N LEU A 5 30.98 -30.54 13.75
CA LEU A 5 31.36 -31.96 13.58
C LEU A 5 30.43 -32.93 14.34
N GLN A 6 29.65 -32.42 15.31
CA GLN A 6 28.76 -33.25 16.11
C GLN A 6 27.37 -33.45 15.48
N MET A 7 26.99 -32.61 14.50
CA MET A 7 25.77 -32.79 13.70
C MET A 7 25.93 -33.73 12.48
N MET A 8 27.16 -34.13 12.11
CA MET A 8 27.39 -35.05 10.99
C MET A 8 27.08 -36.53 11.31
N LYS A 9 26.57 -36.84 12.52
CA LYS A 9 26.26 -38.21 12.96
C LYS A 9 24.77 -38.50 13.21
N SER A 10 23.85 -37.57 12.96
CA SER A 10 22.42 -37.87 12.96
C SER A 10 21.95 -38.28 11.56
N SER A 11 21.57 -39.55 11.43
CA SER A 11 21.20 -40.29 10.22
C SER A 11 19.91 -39.83 9.49
N GLN A 12 19.49 -38.57 9.63
CA GLN A 12 18.29 -38.03 8.96
C GLN A 12 18.58 -37.14 7.75
N LEU A 13 19.85 -36.88 7.40
CA LEU A 13 20.23 -36.05 6.23
C LEU A 13 20.51 -36.84 4.93
N LEU A 14 20.24 -38.14 4.89
CA LEU A 14 20.56 -39.00 3.74
C LEU A 14 19.47 -39.11 2.67
N GLN A 15 18.42 -38.28 2.71
CA GLN A 15 17.37 -38.25 1.67
C GLN A 15 17.00 -36.85 1.16
N LEU A 16 17.99 -35.97 0.96
CA LEU A 16 17.77 -34.71 0.22
C LEU A 16 18.48 -34.75 -1.15
N PRO A 17 17.84 -34.33 -2.26
CA PRO A 17 18.50 -34.23 -3.56
C PRO A 17 19.65 -33.22 -3.49
N ARG A 18 20.88 -33.67 -3.77
CA ARG A 18 22.12 -32.86 -3.77
C ARG A 18 22.08 -31.62 -4.69
N THR A 19 21.13 -31.56 -5.63
CA THR A 19 20.97 -30.50 -6.63
C THR A 19 20.39 -29.20 -6.07
N ASN A 20 19.64 -29.24 -4.96
CA ASN A 20 19.09 -28.02 -4.34
C ASN A 20 20.14 -27.33 -3.45
N LEU A 21 20.95 -28.10 -2.72
CA LEU A 21 21.95 -27.54 -1.80
C LEU A 21 23.07 -26.76 -2.51
N SER A 22 23.50 -27.20 -3.70
CA SER A 22 24.59 -26.54 -4.45
C SER A 22 24.18 -25.15 -4.98
N ARG A 23 22.90 -24.97 -5.36
CA ARG A 23 22.34 -23.68 -5.77
C ARG A 23 22.21 -22.68 -4.61
N PHE A 24 21.94 -23.15 -3.39
CA PHE A 24 21.86 -22.27 -2.22
C PHE A 24 23.22 -21.95 -1.60
N LEU A 25 24.25 -22.77 -1.84
CA LEU A 25 25.61 -22.47 -1.36
C LEU A 25 26.38 -21.53 -2.29
N SER A 26 26.05 -21.46 -3.58
CA SER A 26 26.62 -20.45 -4.50
C SER A 26 26.19 -19.00 -4.18
N VAL A 27 25.15 -18.85 -3.36
CA VAL A 27 24.54 -17.59 -2.90
C VAL A 27 25.37 -16.93 -1.78
N ALA A 28 26.23 -17.66 -1.07
CA ALA A 28 26.95 -17.12 0.10
C ALA A 28 28.25 -16.34 -0.23
N CYS A 29 28.78 -16.45 -1.45
CA CYS A 29 30.05 -15.83 -1.82
C CYS A 29 29.99 -15.21 -3.22
N LYS A 30 29.73 -13.90 -3.31
CA LYS A 30 30.35 -12.92 -4.24
C LYS A 30 29.60 -11.59 -4.19
N SER A 31 30.31 -10.53 -3.78
CA SER A 31 29.84 -9.14 -3.79
C SER A 31 30.51 -8.36 -4.92
N SER A 32 29.72 -7.59 -5.69
CA SER A 32 29.98 -6.25 -6.28
C SER A 32 29.42 -6.10 -7.71
N SER A 33 28.67 -5.01 -7.97
CA SER A 33 27.82 -4.66 -9.15
C SER A 33 26.40 -5.25 -9.14
N PRO A 34 25.36 -4.63 -9.75
CA PRO A 34 23.94 -4.96 -9.49
C PRO A 34 23.69 -6.41 -9.89
N SER A 35 23.67 -7.27 -8.88
CA SER A 35 24.21 -8.61 -9.03
C SER A 35 23.21 -9.58 -9.66
N PRO A 36 23.69 -10.59 -10.43
CA PRO A 36 22.91 -11.76 -10.89
C PRO A 36 22.02 -12.38 -9.79
N PHE A 37 22.45 -12.24 -8.54
CA PHE A 37 21.78 -12.59 -7.29
C PHE A 37 20.32 -12.11 -7.17
N ALA A 38 20.01 -10.86 -7.55
CA ALA A 38 18.67 -10.31 -7.38
C ALA A 38 17.66 -10.93 -8.37
N SER A 39 18.13 -11.25 -9.59
CA SER A 39 17.35 -11.94 -10.61
C SER A 39 17.09 -13.40 -10.25
N GLU A 40 18.10 -14.07 -9.70
CA GLU A 40 17.98 -15.46 -9.23
C GLU A 40 17.01 -15.60 -8.06
N ILE A 41 17.10 -14.72 -7.05
CA ILE A 41 16.15 -14.71 -5.91
C ILE A 41 14.74 -14.42 -6.40
N LYS A 42 14.55 -13.50 -7.35
CA LYS A 42 13.22 -13.20 -7.91
C LYS A 42 12.63 -14.43 -8.61
N THR A 43 13.45 -15.16 -9.37
CA THR A 43 13.06 -16.39 -10.06
C THR A 43 12.71 -17.50 -9.07
N GLU A 44 13.48 -17.63 -7.98
CA GLU A 44 13.22 -18.54 -6.87
C GLU A 44 11.89 -18.25 -6.19
N VAL A 45 11.65 -16.98 -5.83
CA VAL A 45 10.41 -16.50 -5.22
C VAL A 45 9.20 -16.82 -6.11
N ASP A 46 9.30 -16.57 -7.41
CA ASP A 46 8.20 -16.85 -8.34
C ASP A 46 7.95 -18.36 -8.48
N ARG A 47 9.00 -19.19 -8.45
CA ARG A 47 8.86 -20.65 -8.47
C ARG A 47 8.18 -21.18 -7.21
N ILE A 48 8.64 -20.77 -6.02
CA ILE A 48 8.04 -21.19 -4.75
C ILE A 48 6.59 -20.71 -4.65
N THR A 49 6.30 -19.50 -5.08
CA THR A 49 4.92 -18.97 -5.11
C THR A 49 3.99 -19.85 -5.95
N ARG A 50 4.46 -20.33 -7.12
CA ARG A 50 3.69 -21.27 -7.96
C ARG A 50 3.47 -22.61 -7.26
N ILE A 51 4.53 -23.19 -6.67
CA ILE A 51 4.42 -24.45 -5.93
C ILE A 51 3.37 -24.36 -4.83
N ILE A 52 3.37 -23.26 -4.06
CA ILE A 52 2.37 -23.05 -3.00
C ILE A 52 0.97 -22.92 -3.62
N ASN A 53 0.79 -22.09 -4.64
CA ASN A 53 -0.52 -21.86 -5.26
C ASN A 53 -1.12 -23.12 -5.88
N ASP A 54 -0.31 -23.91 -6.58
CA ASP A 54 -0.75 -25.10 -7.32
C ASP A 54 -0.91 -26.33 -6.43
N HIS A 55 -0.47 -26.27 -5.16
CA HIS A 55 -0.60 -27.38 -4.21
C HIS A 55 -2.07 -27.77 -3.95
N SER A 56 -2.33 -29.04 -3.72
CA SER A 56 -3.65 -29.62 -3.40
C SER A 56 -4.15 -29.33 -1.97
N PHE A 57 -3.50 -28.43 -1.22
CA PHE A 57 -3.89 -28.15 0.18
C PHE A 57 -5.35 -27.65 0.25
N PRO A 58 -6.20 -28.17 1.16
CA PRO A 58 -5.88 -28.93 2.37
C PRO A 58 -5.83 -30.47 2.24
N ASP A 59 -6.02 -31.04 1.04
CA ASP A 59 -6.09 -32.50 0.87
C ASP A 59 -4.76 -33.19 1.22
N GLU A 60 -3.64 -32.53 0.91
CA GLU A 60 -2.30 -32.94 1.33
C GLU A 60 -1.62 -31.84 2.16
N PRO A 61 -0.86 -32.20 3.22
CA PRO A 61 -0.12 -31.23 4.02
C PRO A 61 0.95 -30.54 3.17
N LEU A 62 1.06 -29.22 3.33
CA LEU A 62 1.96 -28.40 2.52
C LEU A 62 3.44 -28.53 2.95
N GLU A 63 3.68 -28.78 4.24
CA GLU A 63 5.01 -28.76 4.86
C GLU A 63 6.03 -29.74 4.22
N PRO A 64 5.71 -31.02 3.94
CA PRO A 64 6.64 -31.93 3.27
C PRO A 64 7.07 -31.43 1.88
N THR A 65 6.14 -30.81 1.13
CA THR A 65 6.46 -30.21 -0.16
C THR A 65 7.40 -29.02 0.00
N LEU A 66 7.19 -28.18 1.03
CA LEU A 66 8.07 -27.05 1.32
C LEU A 66 9.47 -27.51 1.73
N LEU A 67 9.60 -28.53 2.59
CA LEU A 67 10.90 -29.10 2.98
C LEU A 67 11.71 -29.60 1.79
N ARG A 68 11.05 -30.24 0.81
CA ARG A 68 11.71 -30.74 -0.40
C ARG A 68 12.27 -29.62 -1.28
N HIS A 69 11.57 -28.48 -1.33
CA HIS A 69 11.87 -27.39 -2.27
C HIS A 69 12.59 -26.20 -1.65
N ILE A 70 12.52 -26.02 -0.32
CA ILE A 70 13.04 -24.87 0.41
C ILE A 70 13.87 -25.37 1.60
N PRO A 71 15.20 -25.49 1.44
CA PRO A 71 16.06 -25.84 2.56
C PRO A 71 15.98 -24.78 3.67
N PRO A 72 16.05 -25.17 4.96
CA PRO A 72 16.05 -24.27 6.12
C PRO A 72 17.03 -23.08 6.01
N VAL A 73 18.22 -23.32 5.44
CA VAL A 73 19.29 -22.32 5.27
C VAL A 73 18.88 -21.19 4.30
N SER A 74 17.91 -21.44 3.42
CA SER A 74 17.45 -20.51 2.39
C SER A 74 16.37 -19.54 2.89
N LEU A 75 15.81 -19.79 4.08
CA LEU A 75 14.74 -18.99 4.68
C LEU A 75 15.29 -17.71 5.32
N SER A 76 15.67 -16.72 4.51
CA SER A 76 15.94 -15.37 5.01
C SER A 76 14.63 -14.58 5.20
N SER A 77 14.63 -13.60 6.11
CA SER A 77 13.46 -12.74 6.35
C SER A 77 12.99 -12.02 5.08
N TYR A 78 13.92 -11.58 4.22
CA TYR A 78 13.62 -10.97 2.92
C TYR A 78 12.96 -11.94 1.95
N PHE A 79 13.44 -13.18 1.88
CA PHE A 79 12.89 -14.20 1.01
C PHE A 79 11.45 -14.54 1.40
N VAL A 80 11.21 -14.81 2.68
CA VAL A 80 9.88 -15.11 3.23
C VAL A 80 8.90 -13.98 2.94
N GLU A 81 9.31 -12.74 3.20
CA GLU A 81 8.49 -11.57 2.95
C GLU A 81 8.18 -11.36 1.46
N SER A 82 9.13 -11.68 0.58
CA SER A 82 8.97 -11.61 -0.88
C SER A 82 7.97 -12.65 -1.40
N VAL A 83 8.06 -13.90 -0.93
CA VAL A 83 7.09 -14.96 -1.28
C VAL A 83 5.69 -14.59 -0.80
N LEU A 84 5.54 -14.17 0.46
CA LEU A 84 4.25 -13.71 1.00
C LEU A 84 3.72 -12.47 0.26
N GLY A 85 4.62 -11.59 -0.20
CA GLY A 85 4.27 -10.45 -1.05
C GLY A 85 3.68 -10.87 -2.40
N ARG A 86 4.26 -11.89 -3.04
CA ARG A 86 3.72 -12.46 -4.28
C ARG A 86 2.41 -13.22 -4.05
N LEU A 87 2.31 -14.01 -2.99
CA LEU A 87 1.05 -14.68 -2.61
C LEU A 87 -0.08 -13.67 -2.34
N PHE A 88 0.25 -12.56 -1.66
CA PHE A 88 -0.68 -11.46 -1.43
C PHE A 88 -1.17 -10.83 -2.74
N ALA A 89 -0.26 -10.61 -3.69
CA ALA A 89 -0.56 -10.01 -5.00
C ALA A 89 -1.34 -10.97 -5.91
N ALA A 90 -1.09 -12.28 -5.80
CA ALA A 90 -1.76 -13.33 -6.56
C ALA A 90 -3.15 -13.71 -6.02
N HIS A 91 -3.63 -13.07 -4.95
CA HIS A 91 -4.89 -13.42 -4.27
C HIS A 91 -4.95 -14.90 -3.84
N SER A 92 -3.81 -15.44 -3.40
CA SER A 92 -3.66 -16.83 -2.99
C SER A 92 -4.54 -17.23 -1.80
N ASN A 93 -4.79 -18.53 -1.65
CA ASN A 93 -5.50 -19.09 -0.50
C ASN A 93 -4.77 -18.74 0.81
N GLY A 94 -5.50 -18.13 1.77
CA GLY A 94 -4.94 -17.69 3.04
C GLY A 94 -4.39 -18.80 3.92
N LEU A 95 -4.94 -20.01 3.86
CA LEU A 95 -4.44 -21.15 4.64
C LEU A 95 -3.06 -21.60 4.14
N LYS A 96 -2.86 -21.63 2.82
CA LYS A 96 -1.55 -21.95 2.23
C LYS A 96 -0.48 -20.92 2.61
N ALA A 97 -0.85 -19.63 2.63
CA ALA A 97 0.04 -18.56 3.08
C ALA A 97 0.37 -18.68 4.58
N LEU A 98 -0.60 -19.07 5.41
CA LEU A 98 -0.40 -19.34 6.83
C LEU A 98 0.55 -20.52 7.06
N GLU A 99 0.34 -21.63 6.36
CA GLU A 99 1.21 -22.81 6.46
C GLU A 99 2.65 -22.48 6.03
N PHE A 100 2.83 -21.72 4.95
CA PHE A 100 4.16 -21.24 4.57
C PHE A 100 4.81 -20.33 5.63
N PHE A 101 4.03 -19.43 6.25
CA PHE A 101 4.55 -18.57 7.31
C PHE A 101 4.94 -19.38 8.56
N LYS A 102 4.12 -20.33 9.00
CA LYS A 102 4.45 -21.24 10.11
C LYS A 102 5.68 -22.08 9.80
N TYR A 103 5.76 -22.64 8.60
CA TYR A 103 6.94 -23.36 8.12
C TYR A 103 8.20 -22.50 8.27
N SER A 104 8.13 -21.22 7.89
CA SER A 104 9.25 -20.30 8.01
C SER A 104 9.69 -20.03 9.44
N ILE A 105 8.75 -19.98 10.40
CA ILE A 105 9.05 -19.79 11.82
C ILE A 105 9.73 -21.03 12.40
N HIS A 106 9.27 -22.23 12.05
CA HIS A 106 9.81 -23.47 12.60
C HIS A 106 11.18 -23.86 12.03
N HIS A 107 11.46 -23.49 10.78
CA HIS A 107 12.65 -23.97 10.06
C HIS A 107 13.68 -22.87 9.77
N SER A 108 13.35 -21.59 9.90
CA SER A 108 14.35 -20.53 9.69
C SER A 108 15.27 -20.39 10.90
N GLN A 109 16.55 -20.10 10.63
CA GLN A 109 17.51 -19.64 11.65
C GLN A 109 17.40 -18.13 11.93
N HIS A 110 16.61 -17.41 11.13
CA HIS A 110 16.40 -15.97 11.25
C HIS A 110 15.06 -15.66 11.93
N ALA A 111 14.99 -14.55 12.65
CA ALA A 111 13.74 -14.08 13.22
C ALA A 111 12.73 -13.75 12.10
N PRO A 112 11.43 -14.11 12.28
CA PRO A 112 10.37 -13.70 11.35
C PRO A 112 10.29 -12.17 11.24
N SER A 113 9.97 -11.64 10.05
CA SER A 113 9.79 -10.20 9.87
C SER A 113 8.36 -9.76 10.20
N VAL A 114 8.22 -8.55 10.75
CA VAL A 114 6.92 -7.88 10.96
C VAL A 114 6.16 -7.79 9.63
N GLY A 115 6.87 -7.50 8.53
CA GLY A 115 6.29 -7.40 7.19
C GLY A 115 5.73 -8.72 6.66
N ALA A 116 6.36 -9.86 6.96
CA ALA A 116 5.86 -11.19 6.64
C ALA A 116 4.59 -11.51 7.44
N PHE A 117 4.63 -11.30 8.76
CA PHE A 117 3.47 -11.49 9.64
C PHE A 117 2.25 -10.67 9.21
N GLU A 118 2.45 -9.37 8.96
CA GLU A 118 1.37 -8.47 8.51
C GLU A 118 0.79 -8.88 7.15
N LYS A 119 1.62 -9.36 6.21
CA LYS A 119 1.14 -9.88 4.92
C LYS A 119 0.28 -11.12 5.11
N THR A 120 0.73 -12.09 5.91
CA THR A 120 -0.05 -13.30 6.23
C THR A 120 -1.39 -12.93 6.85
N LEU A 121 -1.39 -12.03 7.84
CA LEU A 121 -2.62 -11.56 8.50
C LEU A 121 -3.58 -10.89 7.51
N HIS A 122 -3.05 -10.10 6.57
CA HIS A 122 -3.87 -9.46 5.55
C HIS A 122 -4.48 -10.48 4.58
N ILE A 123 -3.72 -11.50 4.16
CA ILE A 123 -4.26 -12.56 3.28
C ILE A 123 -5.38 -13.31 4.01
N LEU A 124 -5.16 -13.73 5.26
CA LEU A 124 -6.16 -14.44 6.07
C LEU A 124 -7.46 -13.64 6.24
N THR A 125 -7.34 -12.39 6.68
CA THR A 125 -8.50 -11.51 6.92
C THR A 125 -9.22 -11.11 5.64
N ARG A 126 -8.51 -10.98 4.50
CA ARG A 126 -9.13 -10.80 3.18
C ARG A 126 -9.99 -12.00 2.79
N MET A 127 -9.50 -13.21 3.06
CA MET A 127 -10.22 -14.47 2.81
C MET A 127 -11.23 -14.80 3.92
N ARG A 128 -11.41 -13.90 4.91
CA ARG A 128 -12.35 -14.03 6.04
C ARG A 128 -12.04 -15.19 7.00
N TYR A 129 -10.81 -15.68 7.00
CA TYR A 129 -10.32 -16.65 7.99
C TYR A 129 -9.95 -15.95 9.30
N PHE A 130 -10.94 -15.32 9.96
CA PHE A 130 -10.73 -14.54 11.18
C PHE A 130 -10.27 -15.39 12.36
N ASP A 131 -10.79 -16.60 12.50
CA ASP A 131 -10.38 -17.52 13.57
C ASP A 131 -8.90 -17.89 13.45
N LYS A 132 -8.45 -18.23 12.25
CA LYS A 132 -7.02 -18.51 11.97
C LYS A 132 -6.14 -17.28 12.11
N ALA A 133 -6.65 -16.11 11.74
CA ALA A 133 -5.94 -14.86 11.99
C ALA A 133 -5.77 -14.58 13.49
N TRP A 134 -6.79 -14.90 14.30
CA TRP A 134 -6.72 -14.74 15.75
C TRP A 134 -5.78 -15.76 16.42
N GLU A 135 -5.90 -17.04 16.05
CA GLU A 135 -4.98 -18.09 16.47
C GLU A 135 -3.53 -17.68 16.19
N LEU A 136 -3.26 -17.14 15.00
CA LEU A 136 -1.92 -16.66 14.64
C LEU A 136 -1.46 -15.50 15.53
N MET A 137 -2.32 -14.50 15.81
CA MET A 137 -1.93 -13.39 16.68
C MET A 137 -1.62 -13.84 18.11
N LEU A 138 -2.41 -14.77 18.66
CA LEU A 138 -2.18 -15.35 19.99
C LEU A 138 -0.88 -16.18 20.03
N ASP A 139 -0.62 -16.98 18.99
CA ASP A 139 0.63 -17.73 18.87
C ASP A 139 1.85 -16.78 18.81
N MET A 140 1.74 -15.68 18.09
CA MET A 140 2.80 -14.66 18.02
C MET A 140 2.96 -13.89 19.32
N GLN A 141 1.90 -13.70 20.10
CA GLN A 141 2.04 -13.12 21.44
C GLN A 141 2.93 -13.98 22.34
N CYS A 142 2.76 -15.30 22.31
CA CYS A 142 3.52 -16.23 23.14
C CYS A 142 4.96 -16.42 22.63
N SER A 143 5.13 -16.54 21.32
CA SER A 143 6.43 -16.90 20.71
C SER A 143 7.27 -15.69 20.28
N HIS A 144 6.66 -14.65 19.71
CA HIS A 144 7.35 -13.49 19.11
C HIS A 144 6.59 -12.16 19.32
N PRO A 145 6.42 -11.68 20.58
CA PRO A 145 5.58 -10.51 20.88
C PRO A 145 6.00 -9.19 20.20
N SER A 146 7.23 -9.12 19.68
CA SER A 146 7.75 -7.98 18.91
C SER A 146 7.10 -7.84 17.53
N LEU A 147 6.48 -8.90 16.99
CA LEU A 147 5.77 -8.85 15.72
C LEU A 147 4.42 -8.13 15.80
N LEU A 148 3.84 -8.06 17.00
CA LEU A 148 2.53 -7.45 17.22
C LEU A 148 2.65 -5.91 17.20
N SER A 149 2.13 -5.33 16.11
CA SER A 149 2.18 -3.90 15.81
C SER A 149 0.79 -3.26 15.75
N LEU A 150 0.71 -1.92 15.85
CA LEU A 150 -0.53 -1.17 15.57
C LEU A 150 -1.09 -1.46 14.17
N LYS A 151 -0.21 -1.77 13.20
CA LYS A 151 -0.62 -2.10 11.84
C LYS A 151 -1.23 -3.51 11.76
N SER A 152 -0.74 -4.47 12.53
CA SER A 152 -1.40 -5.79 12.66
C SER A 152 -2.81 -5.68 13.26
N MET A 153 -2.98 -4.86 14.31
CA MET A 153 -4.30 -4.49 14.87
C MET A 153 -5.19 -3.84 13.80
N SER A 154 -4.64 -2.87 13.05
CA SER A 154 -5.37 -2.16 11.99
C SER A 154 -5.87 -3.10 10.89
N ILE A 155 -5.05 -4.05 10.45
CA ILE A 155 -5.43 -5.05 9.44
C ILE A 155 -6.64 -5.86 9.91
N MET A 156 -6.62 -6.32 11.16
CA MET A 156 -7.71 -7.10 11.75
C MET A 156 -8.98 -6.27 11.92
N LEU A 157 -8.91 -5.15 12.65
CA LEU A 157 -10.08 -4.32 12.93
C LEU A 157 -10.71 -3.76 11.66
N ALA A 158 -9.93 -3.32 10.69
CA ALA A 158 -10.47 -2.80 9.43
C ALA A 158 -11.23 -3.86 8.62
N LYS A 159 -10.84 -5.14 8.73
CA LYS A 159 -11.53 -6.25 8.05
C LYS A 159 -12.72 -6.76 8.84
N ILE A 160 -12.62 -6.82 10.17
CA ILE A 160 -13.74 -7.13 11.06
C ILE A 160 -14.85 -6.09 10.89
N ALA A 161 -14.52 -4.80 11.01
CA ALA A 161 -15.46 -3.70 10.80
C ALA A 161 -16.14 -3.73 9.41
N LYS A 162 -15.46 -4.27 8.40
CA LYS A 162 -16.01 -4.40 7.04
C LYS A 162 -17.05 -5.52 6.90
N PHE A 163 -16.90 -6.61 7.65
CA PHE A 163 -17.61 -7.86 7.39
C PHE A 163 -18.45 -8.36 8.57
N GLN A 164 -18.29 -7.76 9.76
CA GLN A 164 -18.99 -8.10 11.00
C GLN A 164 -19.69 -6.85 11.53
N SER A 165 -20.46 -7.01 12.61
CA SER A 165 -21.25 -5.92 13.18
C SER A 165 -20.42 -4.90 13.96
N TYR A 166 -21.05 -3.76 14.28
CA TYR A 166 -20.53 -2.77 15.22
C TYR A 166 -20.07 -3.39 16.54
N GLU A 167 -20.91 -4.23 17.15
CA GLU A 167 -20.63 -4.86 18.43
C GLU A 167 -19.49 -5.88 18.32
N ASP A 168 -19.45 -6.68 17.25
CA ASP A 168 -18.35 -7.63 17.02
C ASP A 168 -17.01 -6.91 16.88
N THR A 169 -16.99 -5.73 16.26
CA THR A 169 -15.79 -4.91 16.11
C THR A 169 -15.31 -4.33 17.44
N LEU A 170 -16.24 -3.90 18.30
CA LEU A 170 -15.92 -3.45 19.65
C LEU A 170 -15.41 -4.60 20.53
N GLU A 171 -16.04 -5.77 20.43
CA GLU A 171 -15.59 -6.95 21.15
C GLU A 171 -14.22 -7.40 20.65
N ALA A 172 -13.97 -7.36 19.33
CA ALA A 172 -12.65 -7.63 18.78
C ALA A 172 -11.58 -6.66 19.31
N PHE A 173 -11.89 -5.37 19.43
CA PHE A 173 -10.97 -4.38 20.02
C PHE A 173 -10.67 -4.69 21.49
N LYS A 174 -11.70 -5.02 22.26
CA LYS A 174 -11.55 -5.42 23.66
C LYS A 174 -10.73 -6.70 23.80
N ARG A 175 -11.01 -7.70 22.95
CA ARG A 175 -10.28 -8.96 22.88
C ARG A 175 -8.80 -8.75 22.54
N MET A 176 -8.48 -7.77 21.67
CA MET A 176 -7.08 -7.40 21.39
C MET A 176 -6.40 -6.85 22.64
N GLU A 177 -7.08 -6.03 23.43
CA GLU A 177 -6.54 -5.46 24.65
C GLU A 177 -6.32 -6.52 25.74
N THR A 178 -7.28 -7.42 25.93
CA THR A 178 -7.26 -8.38 27.03
C THR A 178 -6.44 -9.63 26.73
N GLU A 179 -6.51 -10.13 25.49
CA GLU A 179 -5.84 -11.37 25.09
C GLU A 179 -4.54 -11.05 24.36
N VAL A 180 -4.60 -10.51 23.13
CA VAL A 180 -3.45 -10.44 22.19
C VAL A 180 -2.33 -9.50 22.66
N PHE A 181 -2.70 -8.35 23.23
CA PHE A 181 -1.76 -7.35 23.73
C PHE A 181 -1.76 -7.29 25.26
N ALA A 182 -2.06 -8.42 25.92
CA ALA A 182 -2.15 -8.49 27.38
C ALA A 182 -0.93 -7.87 28.06
N GLY A 183 -1.20 -7.03 29.07
CA GLY A 183 -0.16 -6.29 29.81
C GLY A 183 0.28 -4.97 29.16
N ARG A 184 -0.21 -4.63 27.95
CA ARG A 184 -0.04 -3.29 27.36
C ARG A 184 -1.28 -2.44 27.62
N ASN A 185 -1.08 -1.23 28.13
CA ASN A 185 -2.17 -0.27 28.27
C ASN A 185 -2.43 0.42 26.94
N PHE A 186 -3.64 0.29 26.42
CA PHE A 186 -4.02 0.98 25.19
C PHE A 186 -4.02 2.49 25.41
N SER A 187 -3.57 3.20 24.38
CA SER A 187 -3.45 4.64 24.34
C SER A 187 -4.35 5.22 23.26
N THR A 188 -4.21 6.52 23.01
CA THR A 188 -4.87 7.22 21.91
C THR A 188 -4.54 6.61 20.54
N ASP A 189 -3.39 5.97 20.36
CA ASP A 189 -3.02 5.39 19.06
C ASP A 189 -3.82 4.11 18.73
N GLU A 190 -4.00 3.20 19.68
CA GLU A 190 -4.87 2.03 19.52
C GLU A 190 -6.33 2.46 19.28
N PHE A 191 -6.81 3.44 20.04
CA PHE A 191 -8.12 4.03 19.83
C PHE A 191 -8.28 4.65 18.43
N ASN A 192 -7.25 5.34 17.94
CA ASN A 192 -7.21 5.89 16.60
C ASN A 192 -7.26 4.79 15.51
N VAL A 193 -6.71 3.60 15.78
CA VAL A 193 -6.83 2.45 14.86
C VAL A 193 -8.28 1.98 14.79
N LEU A 194 -8.97 1.84 15.93
CA LEU A 194 -10.40 1.50 15.97
C LEU A 194 -11.24 2.52 15.22
N LEU A 195 -11.04 3.82 15.47
CA LEU A 195 -11.77 4.88 14.77
C LEU A 195 -11.54 4.84 13.26
N ARG A 196 -10.30 4.58 12.80
CA ARG A 196 -10.00 4.42 11.37
C ARG A 196 -10.74 3.22 10.77
N ALA A 197 -10.87 2.12 11.51
CA ALA A 197 -11.60 0.94 11.05
C ALA A 197 -13.07 1.28 10.76
N PHE A 198 -13.76 1.95 11.68
CA PHE A 198 -15.15 2.41 11.45
C PHE A 198 -15.27 3.47 10.35
N CYS A 199 -14.35 4.45 10.31
CA CYS A 199 -14.37 5.48 9.26
C CYS A 199 -14.20 4.88 7.85
N SER A 200 -13.42 3.79 7.72
CA SER A 200 -13.16 3.15 6.43
C SER A 200 -14.39 2.51 5.78
N GLN A 201 -15.43 2.21 6.57
CA GLN A 201 -16.70 1.68 6.05
C GLN A 201 -17.68 2.77 5.60
N ARG A 202 -17.30 4.06 5.71
CA ARG A 202 -18.17 5.23 5.42
C ARG A 202 -19.42 5.31 6.32
N GLU A 203 -19.48 4.49 7.37
CA GLU A 203 -20.54 4.50 8.37
C GLU A 203 -20.23 5.49 9.50
N MET A 204 -20.30 6.79 9.18
CA MET A 204 -19.90 7.83 10.14
C MET A 204 -20.77 7.91 11.40
N LYS A 205 -21.97 7.32 11.38
CA LYS A 205 -22.82 7.18 12.57
C LYS A 205 -22.14 6.29 13.62
N GLU A 206 -21.62 5.13 13.20
CA GLU A 206 -20.92 4.19 14.07
C GLU A 206 -19.61 4.76 14.58
N ALA A 207 -18.81 5.36 13.69
CA ALA A 207 -17.55 6.02 14.07
C ALA A 207 -17.78 7.11 15.12
N ARG A 208 -18.84 7.92 14.99
CA ARG A 208 -19.22 8.92 15.99
C ARG A 208 -19.69 8.28 17.29
N SER A 209 -20.44 7.19 17.23
CA SER A 209 -20.87 6.44 18.42
C SER A 209 -19.66 5.91 19.20
N VAL A 210 -18.70 5.28 18.54
CA VAL A 210 -17.45 4.82 19.15
C VAL A 210 -16.67 5.97 19.78
N PHE A 211 -16.56 7.09 19.06
CA PHE A 211 -15.90 8.28 19.59
C PHE A 211 -16.55 8.77 20.89
N LEU A 212 -17.88 8.93 20.91
CA LEU A 212 -18.61 9.35 22.11
C LEU A 212 -18.50 8.34 23.26
N LYS A 213 -18.50 7.03 22.95
CA LYS A 213 -18.38 5.96 23.97
C LYS A 213 -16.99 5.91 24.62
N MET A 214 -15.92 6.21 23.88
CA MET A 214 -14.54 5.94 24.31
C MET A 214 -13.65 7.18 24.51
N HIS A 215 -14.07 8.38 24.11
CA HIS A 215 -13.25 9.59 24.27
C HIS A 215 -12.95 9.97 25.73
N SER A 216 -13.74 9.49 26.71
CA SER A 216 -13.47 9.66 28.13
C SER A 216 -12.35 8.74 28.63
N ARG A 217 -12.18 7.58 27.98
CA ARG A 217 -11.15 6.59 28.30
C ARG A 217 -9.80 6.95 27.69
N PHE A 218 -9.80 7.47 26.46
CA PHE A 218 -8.58 7.81 25.72
C PHE A 218 -8.51 9.31 25.47
N PRO A 219 -7.47 10.02 25.96
CA PRO A 219 -7.27 11.43 25.68
C PRO A 219 -7.27 11.68 24.17
N THR A 220 -8.20 12.51 23.70
CA THR A 220 -8.33 12.80 22.27
C THR A 220 -7.45 13.98 21.89
N ASN A 221 -6.90 13.95 20.67
CA ASN A 221 -6.02 14.99 20.16
C ASN A 221 -6.41 15.37 18.72
N THR A 222 -5.70 16.35 18.14
CA THR A 222 -5.96 16.81 16.77
C THR A 222 -5.86 15.67 15.73
N LYS A 223 -5.00 14.66 15.95
CA LYS A 223 -4.90 13.48 15.07
C LYS A 223 -6.17 12.63 15.12
N THR A 224 -6.76 12.42 16.30
CA THR A 224 -8.06 11.76 16.48
C THR A 224 -9.17 12.51 15.72
N MET A 225 -9.23 13.84 15.87
CA MET A 225 -10.23 14.65 15.16
C MET A 225 -10.04 14.59 13.64
N ASN A 226 -8.79 14.65 13.16
CA ASN A 226 -8.50 14.54 11.73
C ASN A 226 -8.88 13.18 11.14
N ILE A 227 -8.85 12.08 11.92
CA ILE A 227 -9.34 10.77 11.48
C ILE A 227 -10.85 10.82 11.21
N LEU A 228 -11.62 11.37 12.15
CA LEU A 228 -13.06 11.53 11.99
C LEU A 228 -13.41 12.50 10.86
N LEU A 229 -12.71 13.63 10.76
CA LEU A 229 -12.88 14.61 9.69
C LEU A 229 -12.61 13.99 8.31
N LEU A 230 -11.54 13.19 8.19
CA LEU A 230 -11.24 12.42 6.98
C LEU A 230 -12.36 11.41 6.69
N GLY A 231 -12.89 10.72 7.70
CA GLY A 231 -14.06 9.84 7.55
C GLY A 231 -15.29 10.57 6.99
N PHE A 232 -15.63 11.75 7.53
CA PHE A 232 -16.71 12.58 7.01
C PHE A 232 -16.47 13.01 5.56
N LYS A 233 -15.24 13.40 5.24
CA LYS A 233 -14.85 13.75 3.87
C LYS A 233 -14.99 12.57 2.90
N GLU A 234 -14.59 11.36 3.29
CA GLU A 234 -14.73 10.15 2.46
C GLU A 234 -16.19 9.67 2.30
N SER A 235 -17.10 10.11 3.18
CA SER A 235 -18.54 9.91 3.00
C SER A 235 -19.15 10.78 1.88
N GLY A 236 -18.42 11.78 1.37
CA GLY A 236 -18.87 12.70 0.32
C GLY A 236 -19.78 13.83 0.80
N ASN A 237 -20.14 13.86 2.09
CA ASN A 237 -20.99 14.89 2.68
C ASN A 237 -20.14 16.05 3.26
N VAL A 238 -19.86 17.06 2.42
CA VAL A 238 -19.10 18.27 2.80
C VAL A 238 -19.79 19.05 3.92
N THR A 239 -21.12 19.12 3.95
CA THR A 239 -21.86 19.81 5.02
C THR A 239 -21.62 19.14 6.37
N ALA A 240 -21.71 17.81 6.44
CA ALA A 240 -21.43 17.06 7.66
C ALA A 240 -19.97 17.22 8.10
N MET A 241 -19.04 17.25 7.15
CA MET A 241 -17.61 17.52 7.41
C MET A 241 -17.40 18.90 8.04
N GLU A 242 -17.99 19.97 7.49
CA GLU A 242 -17.86 21.33 8.04
C GLU A 242 -18.54 21.47 9.41
N LEU A 243 -19.70 20.85 9.62
CA LEU A 243 -20.33 20.79 10.94
C LEU A 243 -19.41 20.12 11.97
N PHE A 244 -18.75 19.04 11.60
CA PHE A 244 -17.79 18.36 12.46
C PHE A 244 -16.51 19.19 12.68
N TYR A 245 -16.02 19.90 11.67
CA TYR A 245 -14.91 20.84 11.83
C TYR A 245 -15.23 21.91 12.87
N HIS A 246 -16.39 22.54 12.79
CA HIS A 246 -16.79 23.53 13.80
C HIS A 246 -17.00 22.90 15.19
N GLU A 247 -17.46 21.66 15.28
CA GLU A 247 -17.50 20.91 16.54
C GLU A 247 -16.09 20.71 17.13
N MET A 248 -15.11 20.32 16.29
CA MET A 248 -13.72 20.18 16.67
C MET A 248 -13.15 21.49 17.24
N ILE A 249 -13.41 22.64 16.59
CA ILE A 249 -12.99 23.96 17.10
C ILE A 249 -13.65 24.25 18.45
N ARG A 250 -14.96 24.02 18.58
CA ARG A 250 -15.71 24.26 19.82
C ARG A 250 -15.21 23.45 21.00
N ARG A 251 -14.69 22.24 20.72
CA ARG A 251 -14.04 21.36 21.71
C ARG A 251 -12.61 21.81 22.06
N GLY A 252 -12.10 22.89 21.47
CA GLY A 252 -10.79 23.48 21.77
C GLY A 252 -9.63 22.89 20.95
N PHE A 253 -9.89 22.05 19.96
CA PHE A 253 -8.82 21.51 19.12
C PHE A 253 -8.37 22.54 18.09
N LYS A 254 -7.06 22.79 18.04
CA LYS A 254 -6.45 23.66 17.03
C LYS A 254 -6.31 22.91 15.71
N PRO A 255 -6.83 23.46 14.58
CA PRO A 255 -6.59 22.91 13.25
C PRO A 255 -5.09 22.83 12.94
N SER A 256 -4.70 21.76 12.26
CA SER A 256 -3.37 21.61 11.68
C SER A 256 -3.42 21.70 10.16
N SER A 257 -2.26 21.69 9.49
CA SER A 257 -2.20 21.66 8.02
C SER A 257 -2.97 20.47 7.45
N MET A 258 -2.96 19.33 8.14
CA MET A 258 -3.76 18.17 7.75
C MET A 258 -5.28 18.45 7.83
N THR A 259 -5.73 19.20 8.84
CA THR A 259 -7.15 19.60 8.98
C THR A 259 -7.60 20.43 7.78
N TYR A 260 -6.79 21.42 7.38
CA TYR A 260 -7.07 22.26 6.21
C TYR A 260 -6.98 21.46 4.90
N ASN A 261 -5.98 20.61 4.73
CA ASN A 261 -5.84 19.76 3.53
C ASN A 261 -7.06 18.86 3.32
N ILE A 262 -7.62 18.28 4.39
CA ILE A 262 -8.85 17.48 4.30
C ILE A 262 -10.02 18.31 3.77
N ARG A 263 -10.21 19.52 4.32
CA ARG A 263 -11.31 20.42 3.91
C ARG A 263 -11.13 20.90 2.47
N ILE A 264 -9.94 21.34 2.11
CA ILE A 264 -9.59 21.79 0.76
C ILE A 264 -9.83 20.67 -0.25
N ASP A 265 -9.34 19.45 -0.01
CA ASP A 265 -9.57 18.30 -0.90
C ASP A 265 -11.07 17.99 -1.07
N ALA A 266 -11.86 18.12 0.00
CA ALA A 266 -13.30 17.90 -0.06
C ALA A 266 -14.02 18.88 -1.01
N TYR A 267 -13.70 20.17 -0.92
CA TYR A 267 -14.25 21.19 -1.82
C TYR A 267 -13.74 21.05 -3.25
N CYS A 268 -12.43 20.84 -3.43
CA CYS A 268 -11.81 20.66 -4.74
C CYS A 268 -12.39 19.46 -5.51
N LYS A 269 -12.65 18.33 -4.84
CA LYS A 269 -13.28 17.16 -5.46
C LYS A 269 -14.72 17.39 -5.90
N LYS A 270 -15.42 18.37 -5.31
CA LYS A 270 -16.75 18.80 -5.75
C LYS A 270 -16.72 19.88 -6.83
N GLY A 271 -15.54 20.29 -7.30
CA GLY A 271 -15.39 21.39 -8.26
C GLY A 271 -15.54 22.78 -7.65
N CYS A 272 -15.66 22.88 -6.32
CA CYS A 272 -15.80 24.14 -5.59
C CYS A 272 -14.43 24.79 -5.32
N LEU A 273 -13.69 25.13 -6.38
CA LEU A 273 -12.33 25.67 -6.26
C LEU A 273 -12.28 26.96 -5.42
N GLY A 274 -13.28 27.84 -5.56
CA GLY A 274 -13.32 29.12 -4.83
C GLY A 274 -13.33 28.91 -3.32
N ASP A 275 -14.10 27.95 -2.82
CA ASP A 275 -14.10 27.60 -1.39
C ASP A 275 -12.75 27.03 -0.95
N GLY A 276 -12.13 26.18 -1.77
CA GLY A 276 -10.78 25.65 -1.51
C GLY A 276 -9.71 26.75 -1.40
N LEU A 277 -9.75 27.75 -2.28
CA LEU A 277 -8.83 28.90 -2.24
C LEU A 277 -9.07 29.79 -1.00
N ARG A 278 -10.33 30.02 -0.63
CA ARG A 278 -10.67 30.75 0.60
C ARG A 278 -10.14 30.04 1.85
N LEU A 279 -10.13 28.70 1.85
CA LEU A 279 -9.55 27.92 2.94
C LEU A 279 -8.02 28.02 3.00
N LEU A 280 -7.34 28.16 1.87
CA LEU A 280 -5.90 28.47 1.85
C LEU A 280 -5.63 29.84 2.49
N GLU A 281 -6.40 30.86 2.15
CA GLU A 281 -6.28 32.19 2.75
C GLU A 281 -6.57 32.17 4.27
N GLU A 282 -7.61 31.42 4.69
CA GLU A 282 -7.92 31.22 6.10
C GLU A 282 -6.76 30.56 6.84
N MET A 283 -6.19 29.50 6.26
CA MET A 283 -5.06 28.75 6.80
C MET A 283 -3.83 29.66 7.00
N GLU A 284 -3.49 30.49 6.01
CA GLU A 284 -2.39 31.45 6.09
C GLU A 284 -2.65 32.55 7.14
N ARG A 285 -3.89 33.05 7.22
CA ARG A 285 -4.29 34.07 8.20
C ARG A 285 -4.16 33.60 9.65
N VAL A 286 -4.37 32.31 9.91
CA VAL A 286 -4.17 31.71 11.24
C VAL A 286 -2.73 31.22 11.46
N HIS A 287 -1.79 31.64 10.61
CA HIS A 287 -0.37 31.25 10.65
C HIS A 287 -0.13 29.74 10.56
N CYS A 288 -1.05 29.01 9.93
CA CYS A 288 -0.84 27.62 9.57
C CYS A 288 -0.22 27.57 8.16
N LEU A 289 1.01 27.06 8.03
CA LEU A 289 1.72 27.14 6.76
C LEU A 289 1.23 26.06 5.77
N PRO A 290 0.87 26.44 4.52
CA PRO A 290 0.50 25.48 3.49
C PRO A 290 1.67 24.57 3.17
N THR A 291 1.38 23.29 2.94
CA THR A 291 2.36 22.29 2.53
C THR A 291 2.34 22.10 1.02
N LEU A 292 3.31 21.36 0.48
CA LEU A 292 3.26 20.94 -0.92
C LEU A 292 1.95 20.21 -1.25
N GLU A 293 1.48 19.35 -0.34
CA GLU A 293 0.20 18.66 -0.48
C GLU A 293 -0.96 19.66 -0.62
N THR A 294 -0.99 20.73 0.19
CA THR A 294 -2.03 21.78 0.10
C THR A 294 -2.12 22.37 -1.30
N ILE A 295 -0.98 22.77 -1.87
CA ILE A 295 -0.92 23.42 -3.18
C ILE A 295 -1.23 22.42 -4.30
N THR A 296 -0.68 21.20 -4.23
CA THR A 296 -0.96 20.11 -5.17
C THR A 296 -2.46 19.74 -5.20
N THR A 297 -3.13 19.69 -4.05
CA THR A 297 -4.59 19.49 -3.98
C THR A 297 -5.36 20.61 -4.68
N LEU A 298 -4.93 21.87 -4.52
CA LEU A 298 -5.57 23.01 -5.19
C LEU A 298 -5.31 23.00 -6.71
N ILE A 299 -4.13 22.61 -7.16
CA ILE A 299 -3.83 22.42 -8.59
C ILE A 299 -4.77 21.38 -9.18
N HIS A 300 -4.90 20.22 -8.53
CA HIS A 300 -5.85 19.18 -8.94
C HIS A 300 -7.29 19.71 -8.96
N GLY A 301 -7.70 20.44 -7.91
CA GLY A 301 -9.01 21.09 -7.83
C GLY A 301 -9.27 22.10 -8.95
N ALA A 302 -8.25 22.88 -9.34
CA ALA A 302 -8.32 23.81 -10.45
C ALA A 302 -8.50 23.06 -11.79
N GLY A 303 -7.84 21.92 -11.96
CA GLY A 303 -8.08 21.01 -13.08
C GLY A 303 -9.51 20.46 -13.12
N VAL A 304 -10.09 20.07 -11.97
CA VAL A 304 -11.49 19.62 -11.87
C VAL A 304 -12.45 20.75 -12.26
N ALA A 305 -12.17 21.98 -11.82
CA ALA A 305 -12.93 23.17 -12.18
C ALA A 305 -12.64 23.71 -13.60
N ARG A 306 -11.76 23.04 -14.37
CA ARG A 306 -11.28 23.47 -15.70
C ARG A 306 -10.67 24.88 -15.74
N ASN A 307 -10.06 25.32 -14.63
CA ASN A 307 -9.37 26.60 -14.53
C ASN A 307 -7.86 26.41 -14.64
N ILE A 308 -7.37 26.22 -15.87
CA ILE A 308 -5.95 26.03 -16.16
C ILE A 308 -5.08 27.23 -15.78
N PRO A 309 -5.49 28.49 -16.02
CA PRO A 309 -4.70 29.64 -15.59
C PRO A 309 -4.42 29.60 -14.08
N LYS A 310 -5.41 29.25 -13.26
CA LYS A 310 -5.21 29.12 -11.81
C LYS A 310 -4.36 27.91 -11.44
N ALA A 311 -4.53 26.77 -12.12
CA ALA A 311 -3.68 25.60 -11.91
C ALA A 311 -2.20 25.92 -12.17
N ARG A 312 -1.90 26.61 -13.28
CA ARG A 312 -0.55 27.04 -13.64
C ARG A 312 0.00 28.06 -12.64
N GLN A 313 -0.80 29.06 -12.25
CA GLN A 313 -0.41 30.02 -11.23
C GLN A 313 0.01 29.31 -9.92
N LEU A 314 -0.81 28.38 -9.43
CA LEU A 314 -0.53 27.63 -8.21
C LEU A 314 0.73 26.77 -8.34
N PHE A 315 0.95 26.15 -9.51
CA PHE A 315 2.15 25.37 -9.79
C PHE A 315 3.42 26.24 -9.76
N ASP A 316 3.38 27.42 -10.38
CA ASP A 316 4.50 28.37 -10.42
C ASP A 316 4.75 29.05 -9.06
N GLU A 317 3.77 29.03 -8.15
CA GLU A 317 3.90 29.52 -6.77
C GLU A 317 4.65 28.54 -5.86
N ILE A 318 4.74 27.24 -6.19
CA ILE A 318 5.38 26.24 -5.32
C ILE A 318 6.84 26.64 -4.97
N PRO A 319 7.73 26.95 -5.95
CA PRO A 319 9.08 27.37 -5.62
C PRO A 319 9.14 28.71 -4.88
N LYS A 320 8.21 29.63 -5.18
CA LYS A 320 8.12 30.95 -4.52
C LYS A 320 7.77 30.84 -3.04
N ARG A 321 7.14 29.74 -2.64
CA ARG A 321 6.80 29.39 -1.26
C ARG A 321 7.92 28.59 -0.57
N ASN A 322 9.10 28.49 -1.17
CA ASN A 322 10.22 27.64 -0.73
C ASN A 322 9.87 26.15 -0.64
N LEU A 323 8.91 25.69 -1.45
CA LEU A 323 8.55 24.29 -1.57
C LEU A 323 9.23 23.69 -2.81
N GLN A 324 9.61 22.42 -2.73
CA GLN A 324 10.20 21.69 -3.86
C GLN A 324 9.10 20.93 -4.60
N LEU A 325 9.12 21.03 -5.94
CA LEU A 325 8.22 20.25 -6.78
C LEU A 325 8.57 18.76 -6.67
N ASP A 326 7.53 17.93 -6.50
CA ASP A 326 7.64 16.48 -6.52
C ASP A 326 6.83 15.88 -7.69
N VAL A 327 6.93 14.56 -7.84
CA VAL A 327 6.16 13.81 -8.85
C VAL A 327 4.65 14.09 -8.74
N GLY A 328 4.15 14.24 -7.50
CA GLY A 328 2.74 14.53 -7.24
C GLY A 328 2.26 15.87 -7.79
N ALA A 329 3.05 16.94 -7.61
CA ALA A 329 2.76 18.27 -8.13
C ALA A 329 2.72 18.29 -9.66
N TYR A 330 3.71 17.65 -10.31
CA TYR A 330 3.71 17.49 -11.78
C TYR A 330 2.50 16.69 -12.25
N ASN A 331 2.22 15.56 -11.62
CA ASN A 331 1.06 14.73 -11.95
C ASN A 331 -0.27 15.50 -11.82
N ALA A 332 -0.42 16.35 -10.80
CA ALA A 332 -1.60 17.19 -10.64
C ALA A 332 -1.75 18.22 -11.77
N MET A 333 -0.64 18.84 -12.20
CA MET A 333 -0.64 19.81 -13.30
C MET A 333 -0.90 19.13 -14.65
N ILE A 334 -0.20 18.04 -14.94
CA ILE A 334 -0.43 17.19 -16.12
C ILE A 334 -1.90 16.75 -16.19
N SER A 335 -2.44 16.23 -15.08
CA SER A 335 -3.84 15.83 -14.99
C SER A 335 -4.81 16.99 -15.26
N SER A 336 -4.46 18.21 -14.86
CA SER A 336 -5.25 19.41 -15.14
C SER A 336 -5.25 19.74 -16.64
N LEU A 337 -4.07 19.75 -17.27
CA LEU A 337 -3.91 20.01 -18.71
C LEU A 337 -4.66 18.98 -19.56
N ILE A 338 -4.53 17.68 -19.22
CA ILE A 338 -5.26 16.60 -19.89
C ILE A 338 -6.77 16.79 -19.80
N ARG A 339 -7.32 17.20 -18.65
CA ARG A 339 -8.76 17.50 -18.50
C ARG A 339 -9.23 18.65 -19.40
N SER A 340 -8.33 19.56 -19.75
CA SER A 340 -8.59 20.68 -20.64
C SER A 340 -8.19 20.43 -22.09
N LYS A 341 -7.85 19.17 -22.43
CA LYS A 341 -7.45 18.72 -23.78
C LYS A 341 -6.14 19.35 -24.30
N ASP A 342 -5.31 19.87 -23.41
CA ASP A 342 -3.99 20.40 -23.76
C ASP A 342 -2.92 19.33 -23.53
N ILE A 343 -2.81 18.39 -24.49
CA ILE A 343 -1.80 17.32 -24.42
C ILE A 343 -0.39 17.85 -24.65
N HIS A 344 -0.23 18.85 -25.53
CA HIS A 344 1.10 19.35 -25.88
C HIS A 344 1.82 19.90 -24.65
N SER A 345 1.18 20.78 -23.87
CA SER A 345 1.78 21.26 -22.62
C SER A 345 1.91 20.16 -21.56
N ALA A 346 1.11 19.09 -21.62
CA ALA A 346 1.28 17.96 -20.72
C ALA A 346 2.54 17.14 -21.05
N ILE A 347 2.85 16.96 -22.35
CA ILE A 347 4.09 16.32 -22.82
C ILE A 347 5.30 17.19 -22.45
N GLU A 348 5.23 18.50 -22.66
CA GLU A 348 6.30 19.43 -22.27
C GLU A 348 6.63 19.35 -20.77
N LEU A 349 5.61 19.19 -19.91
CA LEU A 349 5.83 18.98 -18.47
C LEU A 349 6.49 17.65 -18.15
N MET A 350 6.21 16.58 -18.90
CA MET A 350 6.94 15.31 -18.74
C MET A 350 8.41 15.49 -19.12
N ASP A 351 8.68 16.10 -20.27
CA ASP A 351 10.05 16.37 -20.72
C ASP A 351 10.81 17.25 -19.71
N GLU A 352 10.10 18.19 -19.06
CA GLU A 352 10.64 18.99 -17.96
C GLU A 352 11.01 18.14 -16.74
N MET A 353 10.15 17.19 -16.34
CA MET A 353 10.44 16.25 -15.24
C MET A 353 11.73 15.46 -15.53
N GLU A 354 11.90 14.97 -16.76
CA GLU A 354 13.11 14.25 -17.17
C GLU A 354 14.36 15.12 -17.12
N ARG A 355 14.27 16.35 -17.64
CA ARG A 355 15.38 17.31 -17.57
C ARG A 355 15.74 17.69 -16.13
N LYS A 356 14.78 17.63 -15.20
CA LYS A 356 14.97 17.85 -13.76
C LYS A 356 15.30 16.57 -12.97
N GLN A 357 15.46 15.42 -13.64
CA GLN A 357 15.73 14.13 -13.02
C GLN A 357 14.66 13.71 -11.99
N ILE A 358 13.41 14.05 -12.27
CA ILE A 358 12.24 13.62 -11.50
C ILE A 358 11.65 12.39 -12.20
N GLU A 359 11.76 11.22 -11.55
CA GLU A 359 11.27 9.96 -12.11
C GLU A 359 9.75 9.96 -12.31
N TYR A 360 9.31 9.34 -13.40
CA TYR A 360 7.89 9.14 -13.66
C TYR A 360 7.38 8.01 -12.78
N ASP A 361 6.16 8.15 -12.26
CA ASP A 361 5.49 7.07 -11.53
C ASP A 361 4.34 6.47 -12.36
N GLY A 362 3.71 5.44 -11.80
CA GLY A 362 2.57 4.79 -12.45
C GLY A 362 1.39 5.74 -12.67
N VAL A 363 1.27 6.81 -11.88
CA VAL A 363 0.21 7.82 -12.01
C VAL A 363 0.52 8.76 -13.18
N THR A 364 1.79 9.13 -13.42
CA THR A 364 2.24 9.92 -14.57
C THR A 364 1.83 9.22 -15.88
N TYR A 365 2.27 7.97 -16.06
CA TYR A 365 1.94 7.19 -17.25
C TYR A 365 0.45 6.95 -17.40
N HIS A 366 -0.26 6.58 -16.32
CA HIS A 366 -1.69 6.35 -16.37
C HIS A 366 -2.47 7.61 -16.79
N THR A 367 -2.12 8.77 -16.24
CA THR A 367 -2.77 10.05 -16.56
C THR A 367 -2.58 10.41 -18.03
N MET A 368 -1.38 10.18 -18.55
CA MET A 368 -1.05 10.46 -19.95
C MET A 368 -1.71 9.49 -20.91
N PHE A 369 -1.76 8.19 -20.60
CA PHE A 369 -2.51 7.23 -21.39
C PHE A 369 -4.00 7.59 -21.48
N LEU A 370 -4.62 7.98 -20.37
CA LEU A 370 -6.01 8.43 -20.37
C LEU A 370 -6.23 9.69 -21.22
N GLY A 371 -5.25 10.58 -21.28
CA GLY A 371 -5.28 11.77 -22.12
C GLY A 371 -5.11 11.45 -23.61
N MET A 372 -4.03 10.75 -23.94
CA MET A 372 -3.67 10.38 -25.31
C MET A 372 -4.73 9.47 -25.95
N MET A 373 -5.33 8.54 -25.20
CA MET A 373 -6.40 7.68 -25.73
C MET A 373 -7.61 8.48 -26.20
N LYS A 374 -7.91 9.62 -25.56
CA LYS A 374 -9.05 10.47 -25.93
C LYS A 374 -8.80 11.36 -27.14
N LEU A 375 -7.54 11.57 -27.54
CA LEU A 375 -7.16 12.57 -28.54
C LEU A 375 -6.38 12.00 -29.72
N SER A 376 -5.47 11.05 -29.48
CA SER A 376 -4.57 10.43 -30.48
C SER A 376 -4.81 8.93 -30.66
N GLY A 377 -5.80 8.35 -29.97
CA GLY A 377 -6.13 6.94 -30.06
C GLY A 377 -4.99 6.02 -29.62
N ILE A 378 -4.92 4.83 -30.22
CA ILE A 378 -3.99 3.75 -29.84
C ILE A 378 -2.53 4.08 -30.21
N GLU A 379 -2.29 4.88 -31.26
CA GLU A 379 -0.95 5.17 -31.76
C GLU A 379 -0.12 5.96 -30.75
N GLY A 380 -0.64 7.08 -30.24
CA GLY A 380 0.06 7.88 -29.23
C GLY A 380 0.27 7.12 -27.90
N VAL A 381 -0.67 6.25 -27.55
CA VAL A 381 -0.54 5.37 -26.37
C VAL A 381 0.55 4.31 -26.58
N SER A 382 0.70 3.80 -27.80
CA SER A 382 1.74 2.81 -28.13
C SER A 382 3.14 3.43 -28.07
N GLU A 383 3.32 4.65 -28.56
CA GLU A 383 4.60 5.37 -28.47
C GLU A 383 5.01 5.60 -27.00
N LEU A 384 4.10 6.10 -26.17
CA LEU A 384 4.37 6.31 -24.75
C LEU A 384 4.61 4.99 -24.01
N TYR A 385 3.97 3.90 -24.44
CA TYR A 385 4.21 2.56 -23.89
C TYR A 385 5.61 2.05 -24.21
N CYS A 386 6.11 2.24 -25.44
CA CYS A 386 7.49 1.89 -25.79
C CYS A 386 8.50 2.68 -24.93
N LYS A 387 8.31 4.00 -24.80
CA LYS A 387 9.13 4.84 -23.92
C LYS A 387 9.10 4.40 -22.45
N MET A 388 7.98 3.84 -22.00
CA MET A 388 7.85 3.29 -20.65
C MET A 388 8.68 2.01 -20.45
N LEU A 389 8.69 1.13 -21.45
CA LEU A 389 9.48 -0.11 -21.43
C LEU A 389 10.98 0.14 -21.53
N GLU A 390 11.41 1.06 -22.40
CA GLU A 390 12.82 1.49 -22.52
C GLU A 390 13.39 1.98 -21.17
N ARG A 391 12.53 2.52 -20.31
CA ARG A 391 12.88 3.01 -18.98
C ARG A 391 12.79 1.94 -17.89
N ASN A 392 12.66 0.66 -18.25
CA ASN A 392 12.50 -0.48 -17.34
C ASN A 392 11.30 -0.35 -16.36
N PHE A 393 10.32 0.50 -16.68
CA PHE A 393 9.14 0.66 -15.84
C PHE A 393 8.11 -0.42 -16.20
N ILE A 394 7.88 -1.36 -15.27
CA ILE A 394 6.93 -2.46 -15.50
C ILE A 394 5.51 -1.95 -15.23
N PRO A 395 4.61 -1.96 -16.25
CA PRO A 395 3.23 -1.59 -16.04
C PRO A 395 2.57 -2.47 -14.97
N ARG A 396 1.85 -1.86 -14.02
CA ARG A 396 0.86 -2.62 -13.25
C ARG A 396 -0.32 -2.93 -14.18
N THR A 397 -0.94 -4.09 -14.02
CA THR A 397 -1.99 -4.63 -14.92
C THR A 397 -3.06 -3.60 -15.30
N ARG A 398 -3.49 -2.74 -14.35
CA ARG A 398 -4.44 -1.65 -14.59
C ARG A 398 -4.00 -0.60 -15.61
N THR A 399 -2.71 -0.28 -15.69
CA THR A 399 -2.17 0.70 -16.63
C THR A 399 -2.28 0.19 -18.07
N VAL A 400 -2.12 -1.13 -18.27
CA VAL A 400 -2.25 -1.81 -19.57
C VAL A 400 -3.71 -2.05 -19.94
N ASP A 401 -4.54 -2.44 -18.96
CA ASP A 401 -5.98 -2.69 -19.16
C ASP A 401 -6.73 -1.42 -19.58
N CYS A 402 -6.39 -0.25 -19.00
CA CYS A 402 -6.94 1.03 -19.41
C CYS A 402 -6.47 1.50 -20.80
N ALA A 403 -5.30 1.05 -21.26
CA ALA A 403 -4.66 1.56 -22.47
C ALA A 403 -5.15 0.90 -23.77
N LEU A 404 -5.68 -0.33 -23.72
CA LEU A 404 -5.71 -1.17 -24.93
C LEU A 404 -7.05 -1.77 -25.34
N GLY A 405 -8.07 -1.78 -24.47
CA GLY A 405 -9.29 -2.54 -24.75
C GLY A 405 -9.01 -4.01 -25.15
N ASP A 406 -10.02 -4.72 -25.65
CA ASP A 406 -9.83 -6.13 -26.05
C ASP A 406 -9.01 -6.29 -27.35
N GLY A 407 -8.92 -5.25 -28.18
CA GLY A 407 -8.15 -5.25 -29.44
C GLY A 407 -6.64 -5.10 -29.23
N GLY A 408 -6.19 -4.25 -28.32
CA GLY A 408 -4.77 -4.02 -28.07
C GLY A 408 -4.09 -5.12 -27.24
N LYS A 409 -4.86 -5.95 -26.53
CA LYS A 409 -4.35 -7.17 -25.86
C LYS A 409 -3.69 -8.14 -26.84
N LYS A 410 -4.16 -8.22 -28.08
CA LYS A 410 -3.57 -9.09 -29.11
C LYS A 410 -2.21 -8.56 -29.60
N HIS A 411 -2.07 -7.25 -29.79
CA HIS A 411 -0.82 -6.64 -30.22
C HIS A 411 0.26 -6.68 -29.13
N ILE A 412 -0.11 -6.45 -27.86
CA ILE A 412 0.85 -6.57 -26.76
C ILE A 412 1.17 -8.03 -26.42
N ASN A 413 0.25 -8.98 -26.57
CA ASN A 413 0.64 -10.39 -26.45
C ASN A 413 1.60 -10.81 -27.56
N ALA A 414 1.54 -10.21 -28.76
CA ALA A 414 2.54 -10.42 -29.81
C ALA A 414 3.89 -9.75 -29.45
N ALA A 415 3.87 -8.51 -28.94
CA ALA A 415 5.07 -7.82 -28.49
C ALA A 415 5.72 -8.51 -27.27
N ASN A 416 4.98 -8.79 -26.20
CA ASN A 416 5.47 -9.54 -25.03
C ASN A 416 5.93 -10.96 -25.37
N LYS A 417 5.43 -11.56 -26.46
CA LYS A 417 5.91 -12.86 -26.94
C LYS A 417 7.23 -12.72 -27.71
N SER A 418 7.36 -11.71 -28.58
CA SER A 418 8.63 -11.34 -29.22
C SER A 418 9.71 -10.95 -28.19
N TRP A 419 9.37 -10.16 -27.17
CA TRP A 419 10.29 -9.80 -26.06
C TRP A 419 10.68 -11.00 -25.17
N ARG A 420 9.82 -12.03 -25.04
CA ARG A 420 10.18 -13.29 -24.34
C ARG A 420 10.99 -14.25 -25.22
N GLU A 421 10.85 -14.17 -26.53
CA GLU A 421 11.59 -14.99 -27.49
C GLU A 421 12.98 -14.39 -27.81
N GLU A 422 13.18 -13.08 -27.60
CA GLU A 422 14.46 -12.38 -27.80
C GLU A 422 15.39 -12.34 -26.57
N GLY A 423 14.96 -12.85 -25.41
CA GLY A 423 15.86 -13.21 -24.31
C GLY A 423 16.64 -12.06 -23.65
N ILE A 424 15.97 -10.92 -23.37
CA ILE A 424 16.49 -9.85 -22.50
C ILE A 424 15.66 -9.75 -21.22
#